data_AF-A0A0G4EIU4-F1
#
_entry.id   AF-A0A0G4EIU4-F1
#
_cell.length_a   1.000
_cell.length_b   1.000
_cell.length_c   1.000
_cell.angle_alpha   90.00
_cell.angle_beta   90.00
_cell.angle_gamma   90.00
#
_symmetry.space_group_name_H-M   'P 1'
#
loop_
_entity.id
_entity.type
_entity.pdbx_description
1 polymer ?
#
loop_
_entity_poly.entity_id
_entity_poly.type
_entity_poly.pdbx_seq_one_letter_code
_entity_poly.pdbx_strand_id
1 'polypeptide(L)'
;MLQCATAGLIFSAAVFTGCLTMDWVSTAPGVEHYPHHRYWNMFRIKGKKEQTYSQIYKDMCLRGQAKFVAGMCISPLCKYYFYGKCKGYEIIFYGSLIGILCTVLGVTLQCVGTSCLCSSNSRSVSMGFLIGLLGVVLNIVAGPLFLMMVKSGIDYINVYGIYPFPAPDMGFIAWLVAVMAVVPSAICACCYNTAVQWEAKEAESDEGSEESD
;
A
#
# COMPACT_ATOMS: atom_id res chain seq x y z
N MET A 1 -21.02 -7.26 -17.96
CA MET A 1 -19.74 -7.85 -17.49
C MET A 1 -18.54 -6.92 -17.70
N LEU A 2 -18.30 -6.43 -18.94
CA LEU A 2 -17.13 -5.60 -19.26
C LEU A 2 -17.01 -4.33 -18.39
N GLN A 3 -18.11 -3.63 -18.12
CA GLN A 3 -18.12 -2.37 -17.34
C GLN A 3 -17.71 -2.54 -15.86
N CYS A 4 -18.09 -3.64 -15.21
CA CYS A 4 -17.71 -3.90 -13.81
C CYS A 4 -16.25 -4.36 -13.70
N ALA A 5 -15.78 -5.19 -14.64
CA ALA A 5 -14.38 -5.59 -14.70
C ALA A 5 -13.45 -4.40 -14.97
N THR A 6 -13.85 -3.48 -15.86
CA THR A 6 -13.10 -2.25 -16.10
C THR A 6 -13.02 -1.36 -14.88
N ALA A 7 -14.12 -1.24 -14.10
CA ALA A 7 -14.11 -0.46 -12.86
C ALA A 7 -13.11 -1.03 -11.84
N GLY A 8 -13.11 -2.36 -11.65
CA GLY A 8 -12.15 -3.04 -10.77
C GLY A 8 -10.69 -2.76 -11.15
N LEU A 9 -10.35 -2.86 -12.45
CA LEU A 9 -9.00 -2.55 -12.94
C LEU A 9 -8.61 -1.08 -12.74
N ILE A 10 -9.54 -0.14 -12.95
CA ILE A 10 -9.30 1.29 -12.73
C ILE A 10 -8.99 1.54 -11.24
N PHE A 11 -9.76 0.95 -10.33
CA PHE A 11 -9.49 1.10 -8.90
C PHE A 11 -8.18 0.45 -8.47
N SER A 12 -7.85 -0.75 -8.96
CA SER A 12 -6.54 -1.38 -8.71
C SER A 12 -5.36 -0.55 -9.24
N ALA A 13 -5.51 0.07 -10.42
CA ALA A 13 -4.51 1.00 -10.95
C ALA A 13 -4.41 2.28 -10.11
N ALA A 14 -5.53 2.80 -9.60
CA ALA A 14 -5.55 3.94 -8.70
C ALA A 14 -4.88 3.62 -7.34
N VAL A 15 -5.11 2.43 -6.79
CA VAL A 15 -4.42 1.93 -5.59
C VAL A 15 -2.91 1.89 -5.82
N PHE A 16 -2.47 1.30 -6.93
CA PHE A 16 -1.05 1.21 -7.28
C PHE A 16 -0.42 2.60 -7.43
N THR A 17 -1.08 3.49 -8.19
CA THR A 17 -0.61 4.86 -8.42
C THR A 17 -0.54 5.64 -7.10
N GLY A 18 -1.57 5.53 -6.26
CA GLY A 18 -1.61 6.15 -4.93
C GLY A 18 -0.45 5.72 -4.03
N CYS A 19 -0.06 4.44 -4.06
CA CYS A 19 1.11 3.95 -3.32
C CYS A 19 2.44 4.52 -3.84
N LEU A 20 2.59 4.65 -5.16
CA LEU A 20 3.87 5.08 -5.76
C LEU A 20 4.07 6.59 -5.69
N THR A 21 3.03 7.36 -5.99
CA THR A 21 3.19 8.78 -6.34
C THR A 21 2.71 9.73 -5.28
N MET A 22 1.66 9.37 -4.53
CA MET A 22 1.07 10.26 -3.54
C MET A 22 1.86 10.26 -2.25
N ASP A 23 1.78 11.37 -1.54
CA ASP A 23 2.39 11.53 -0.23
C ASP A 23 1.39 11.04 0.82
N TRP A 24 1.82 10.09 1.65
CA TRP A 24 0.97 9.32 2.58
C TRP A 24 0.87 9.97 3.94
N VAL A 25 2.01 10.48 4.40
CA VAL A 25 2.07 11.26 5.62
C VAL A 25 2.87 12.51 5.36
N SER A 26 2.60 13.54 6.16
CA SER A 26 3.31 14.80 6.09
C SER A 26 3.40 15.47 7.46
N THR A 27 4.30 16.45 7.56
CA THR A 27 4.51 17.21 8.80
C THR A 27 4.34 18.68 8.49
N ALA A 28 3.58 19.35 9.36
CA ALA A 28 3.48 20.80 9.34
C ALA A 28 4.87 21.46 9.45
N PRO A 29 5.07 22.61 8.79
CA PRO A 29 6.29 23.38 8.93
C PRO A 29 6.34 24.04 10.32
N GLY A 30 7.53 24.46 10.75
CA GLY A 30 7.67 25.31 11.94
C GLY A 30 8.06 24.60 13.24
N VAL A 31 8.40 23.30 13.18
CA VAL A 31 9.11 22.65 14.30
C VAL A 31 10.57 23.12 14.31
N GLU A 32 11.09 23.39 15.50
CA GLU A 32 12.46 23.90 15.70
C GLU A 32 13.49 23.02 14.97
N HIS A 33 14.34 23.64 14.15
CA HIS A 33 15.29 22.99 13.22
C HIS A 33 14.70 22.28 11.97
N TYR A 34 13.39 22.33 11.76
CA TYR A 34 12.70 21.76 10.59
C TYR A 34 11.81 22.81 9.90
N PRO A 35 12.40 23.78 9.17
CA PRO A 35 11.64 24.87 8.56
C PRO A 35 10.85 24.46 7.31
N HIS A 36 11.17 23.30 6.71
CA HIS A 36 10.53 22.84 5.47
C HIS A 36 9.47 21.79 5.77
N HIS A 37 8.34 21.88 5.05
CA HIS A 37 7.37 20.80 4.99
C HIS A 37 8.05 19.52 4.52
N ARG A 38 7.66 18.39 5.09
CA ARG A 38 8.15 17.08 4.67
C ARG A 38 6.96 16.21 4.34
N TYR A 39 7.17 15.37 3.35
CA TYR A 39 6.21 14.42 2.84
C TYR A 39 6.89 13.07 2.73
N TRP A 40 6.19 12.02 3.11
CA TRP A 40 6.68 10.66 3.01
C TRP A 40 5.69 9.87 2.19
N ASN A 41 6.22 9.13 1.22
CA ASN A 41 5.50 8.08 0.56
C ASN A 41 6.24 6.76 0.80
N MET A 42 5.76 5.64 0.25
CA MET A 42 6.39 4.34 0.50
C MET A 42 7.82 4.19 -0.07
N PHE A 43 8.34 5.12 -0.87
CA PHE A 43 9.66 4.99 -1.52
C PHE A 43 10.68 6.04 -1.07
N ARG A 44 10.19 7.23 -0.75
CA ARG A 44 11.00 8.43 -0.61
C ARG A 44 10.40 9.41 0.38
N ILE A 45 11.27 10.28 0.84
CA ILE A 45 10.93 11.43 1.65
C ILE A 45 11.21 12.67 0.80
N LYS A 46 10.23 13.54 0.66
CA LYS A 46 10.37 14.86 0.05
C LYS A 46 10.41 15.92 1.16
N GLY A 47 11.15 16.98 0.91
CA GLY A 47 11.28 18.12 1.81
C GLY A 47 12.27 19.11 1.20
N LYS A 48 13.33 19.47 1.94
CA LYS A 48 14.43 20.27 1.38
C LYS A 48 15.12 19.58 0.19
N LYS A 49 15.26 18.26 0.28
CA LYS A 49 15.77 17.38 -0.77
C LYS A 49 14.85 16.18 -0.83
N GLU A 50 14.70 15.64 -2.02
CA GLU A 50 14.07 14.34 -2.21
C GLU A 50 15.14 13.26 -2.11
N GLN A 51 14.91 12.26 -1.26
CA GLN A 51 15.81 11.13 -1.09
C GLN A 51 15.01 9.85 -0.85
N THR A 52 15.49 8.74 -1.39
CA THR A 52 14.90 7.43 -1.11
C THR A 52 15.28 6.96 0.30
N TYR A 53 14.47 6.08 0.90
CA TYR A 53 14.78 5.53 2.22
C TYR A 53 16.12 4.80 2.26
N SER A 54 16.49 4.10 1.19
CA SER A 54 17.77 3.41 1.08
C SER A 54 18.96 4.37 1.05
N GLN A 55 18.83 5.51 0.37
CA GLN A 55 19.85 6.56 0.36
C GLN A 55 20.01 7.17 1.76
N ILE A 56 18.89 7.54 2.39
CA ILE A 56 18.91 8.13 3.73
C ILE A 56 19.53 7.17 4.74
N TYR A 57 19.09 5.90 4.74
CA TYR A 57 19.65 4.86 5.61
C TYR A 57 21.17 4.74 5.44
N LYS A 58 21.65 4.55 4.21
CA LYS A 58 23.09 4.44 3.91
C LYS A 58 23.86 5.67 4.36
N ASP A 59 23.39 6.87 4.01
CA ASP A 59 24.05 8.12 4.37
C ASP A 59 24.14 8.31 5.89
N MET A 60 23.06 8.05 6.62
CA MET A 60 23.03 8.24 8.07
C MET A 60 23.89 7.20 8.80
N CYS A 61 23.87 5.95 8.35
CA CYS A 61 24.70 4.90 8.94
C CYS A 61 26.20 5.14 8.69
N LEU A 62 26.58 5.52 7.47
CA LEU A 62 27.98 5.85 7.14
C LEU A 62 28.47 7.06 7.94
N ARG A 63 27.67 8.13 8.05
CA ARG A 63 28.00 9.31 8.87
C ARG A 63 28.09 8.98 10.35
N GLY A 64 27.28 8.04 10.83
CA GLY A 64 27.34 7.54 12.20
C GLY A 64 28.64 6.77 12.46
N GLN A 65 28.98 5.82 11.58
CA GLN A 65 30.19 5.01 11.68
C GLN A 65 31.48 5.85 11.63
N ALA A 66 31.52 6.89 10.79
CA ALA A 66 32.64 7.81 10.73
C ALA A 66 32.90 8.58 12.04
N LYS A 67 31.99 8.51 13.02
CA LYS A 67 32.10 9.16 14.35
C LYS A 67 32.49 8.18 15.46
N PHE A 68 32.85 6.96 15.12
CA PHE A 68 33.31 5.97 16.09
C PHE A 68 34.72 6.33 16.54
N VAL A 69 34.96 6.25 17.84
CA VAL A 69 36.28 6.45 18.44
C VAL A 69 36.68 5.12 19.07
N ALA A 70 37.80 4.55 18.63
CA ALA A 70 38.24 3.21 19.02
C ALA A 70 37.14 2.12 18.83
N GLY A 71 36.37 2.21 17.74
CA GLY A 71 35.28 1.27 17.44
C GLY A 71 34.03 1.45 18.31
N MET A 72 33.98 2.45 19.19
CA MET A 72 32.85 2.70 20.09
C MET A 72 32.13 4.01 19.75
N CYS A 73 30.81 4.01 19.94
CA CYS A 73 29.94 5.15 19.70
C CYS A 73 29.66 5.93 21.00
N ILE A 74 30.66 6.69 21.46
CA ILE A 74 30.61 7.37 22.77
C ILE A 74 29.99 8.76 22.66
N SER A 75 30.36 9.52 21.62
CA SER A 75 29.94 10.92 21.50
C SER A 75 28.42 11.06 21.32
N PRO A 76 27.77 12.11 21.86
CA PRO A 76 26.35 12.37 21.65
C PRO A 76 26.00 12.46 20.15
N LEU A 77 26.91 13.02 19.36
CA LEU A 77 26.75 13.12 17.92
C LEU A 77 26.79 11.74 17.24
N CYS A 78 27.67 10.84 17.68
CA CYS A 78 27.65 9.47 17.20
C CYS A 78 26.32 8.80 17.54
N LYS A 79 25.84 8.91 18.79
CA LYS A 79 24.58 8.31 19.22
C LYS A 79 23.38 8.82 18.41
N TYR A 80 23.33 10.12 18.15
CA TYR A 80 22.28 10.72 17.33
C TYR A 80 22.25 10.19 15.90
N TYR A 81 23.40 10.12 15.22
CA TYR A 81 23.45 9.65 13.83
C TYR A 81 23.31 8.14 13.70
N PHE A 82 24.04 7.37 14.52
CA PHE A 82 24.11 5.93 14.40
C PHE A 82 22.95 5.23 15.12
N TYR A 83 22.70 5.54 16.40
CA TYR A 83 21.57 4.95 17.11
C TYR A 83 20.28 5.63 16.66
N GLY A 84 20.12 6.96 16.82
CA GLY A 84 18.87 7.64 16.46
C GLY A 84 18.48 7.50 14.97
N LYS A 85 19.22 8.16 14.07
CA LYS A 85 18.85 8.27 12.66
C LYS A 85 19.00 6.98 11.87
N CYS A 86 20.16 6.33 11.93
CA CYS A 86 20.41 5.13 11.14
C CYS A 86 19.42 4.01 11.50
N LYS A 87 19.20 3.69 12.78
CA LYS A 87 18.20 2.68 13.19
C LYS A 87 16.76 3.11 12.95
N GLY A 88 16.43 4.39 13.20
CA GLY A 88 15.10 4.91 12.87
C GLY A 88 14.77 4.76 11.39
N TYR A 89 15.66 5.19 10.50
CA TYR A 89 15.46 5.04 9.05
C TYR A 89 15.60 3.61 8.55
N GLU A 90 16.32 2.73 9.25
CA GLU A 90 16.33 1.28 8.99
C GLU A 90 14.92 0.69 9.16
N ILE A 91 14.25 0.99 10.27
CA ILE A 91 12.88 0.53 10.55
C ILE A 91 11.93 1.06 9.47
N ILE A 92 12.02 2.34 9.13
CA ILE A 92 11.17 2.95 8.10
C ILE A 92 11.44 2.30 6.74
N PHE A 93 12.70 2.06 6.38
CA PHE A 93 13.08 1.44 5.12
C PHE A 93 12.51 0.03 4.98
N TYR A 94 12.69 -0.84 5.99
CA TYR A 94 12.13 -2.19 5.94
C TYR A 94 10.61 -2.19 6.00
N GLY A 95 10.00 -1.33 6.83
CA GLY A 95 8.55 -1.16 6.87
C GLY A 95 7.97 -0.73 5.52
N SER A 96 8.68 0.15 4.81
CA SER A 96 8.34 0.58 3.46
C SER A 96 8.43 -0.56 2.45
N LEU A 97 9.51 -1.35 2.49
CA LEU A 97 9.67 -2.52 1.60
C LEU A 97 8.54 -3.54 1.80
N ILE A 98 8.18 -3.83 3.04
CA ILE A 98 7.08 -4.76 3.34
C ILE A 98 5.74 -4.16 2.86
N GLY A 99 5.48 -2.87 3.10
CA GLY A 99 4.28 -2.20 2.61
C GLY A 99 4.15 -2.21 1.09
N ILE A 100 5.26 -1.97 0.37
CA ILE A 100 5.33 -2.06 -1.10
C ILE A 100 5.04 -3.49 -1.54
N LEU A 101 5.65 -4.49 -0.91
CA LEU A 101 5.44 -5.89 -1.24
C LEU A 101 3.96 -6.29 -1.05
N CYS A 102 3.35 -5.93 0.08
CA CYS A 102 1.93 -6.18 0.35
C CYS A 102 1.03 -5.50 -0.70
N THR A 103 1.35 -4.26 -1.08
CA THR A 103 0.60 -3.53 -2.11
C THR A 103 0.72 -4.20 -3.47
N VAL A 104 1.94 -4.52 -3.92
CA VAL A 104 2.20 -5.13 -5.23
C VAL A 104 1.51 -6.49 -5.32
N LEU A 105 1.65 -7.33 -4.28
CA LEU A 105 0.95 -8.61 -4.22
C LEU A 105 -0.57 -8.41 -4.20
N GLY A 106 -1.07 -7.47 -3.42
CA GLY A 106 -2.49 -7.17 -3.32
C GLY A 106 -3.10 -6.73 -4.65
N VAL A 107 -2.46 -5.79 -5.35
CA VAL A 107 -2.87 -5.34 -6.70
C VAL A 107 -2.78 -6.48 -7.71
N THR A 108 -1.71 -7.29 -7.66
CA THR A 108 -1.56 -8.44 -8.57
C THR A 108 -2.70 -9.44 -8.38
N LEU A 109 -3.05 -9.77 -7.13
CA LEU A 109 -4.19 -10.63 -6.84
C LEU A 109 -5.51 -10.01 -7.32
N GLN A 110 -5.70 -8.69 -7.18
CA GLN A 110 -6.90 -8.04 -7.72
C GLN A 110 -6.97 -8.12 -9.25
N CYS A 111 -5.86 -7.95 -9.97
CA CYS A 111 -5.81 -8.12 -11.42
C CYS A 111 -6.13 -9.57 -11.84
N VAL A 112 -5.56 -10.56 -11.14
CA VAL A 112 -5.87 -11.98 -11.37
C VAL A 112 -7.33 -12.29 -11.07
N GLY A 113 -7.84 -11.82 -9.93
CA GLY A 113 -9.25 -11.99 -9.53
C GLY A 113 -10.20 -11.39 -10.55
N THR A 114 -9.92 -10.18 -11.03
CA THR A 114 -10.71 -9.51 -12.08
C THR A 114 -10.66 -10.29 -13.40
N SER A 115 -9.51 -10.84 -13.77
CA SER A 115 -9.38 -11.69 -14.96
C SER A 115 -10.23 -12.97 -14.84
N CYS A 116 -10.28 -13.58 -13.65
CA CYS A 116 -11.12 -14.73 -13.38
C CYS A 116 -12.62 -14.40 -13.40
N LEU A 117 -13.02 -13.19 -13.00
CA LEU A 117 -14.41 -12.72 -13.06
C LEU A 117 -14.93 -12.55 -14.51
N CYS A 118 -14.03 -12.39 -15.48
CA CYS A 118 -14.38 -12.35 -16.91
C CYS A 118 -14.56 -13.74 -17.54
N SER A 119 -14.35 -14.82 -16.78
CA SER A 119 -14.57 -16.19 -17.25
C SER A 119 -16.05 -16.54 -17.27
N SER A 120 -16.47 -17.36 -18.24
CA SER A 120 -17.83 -17.94 -18.31
C SER A 120 -18.06 -19.05 -17.28
N ASN A 121 -16.98 -19.60 -16.69
CA ASN A 121 -17.06 -20.70 -15.74
C ASN A 121 -17.41 -20.20 -14.33
N SER A 122 -18.54 -20.66 -13.77
CA SER A 122 -19.01 -20.31 -12.40
C SER A 122 -17.95 -20.56 -11.32
N ARG A 123 -17.15 -21.62 -11.44
CA ARG A 123 -16.06 -21.92 -10.51
C ARG A 123 -14.95 -20.87 -10.56
N SER A 124 -14.60 -20.39 -11.77
CA SER A 124 -13.61 -19.34 -11.95
C SER A 124 -14.07 -18.01 -11.36
N VAL A 125 -15.36 -17.68 -11.49
CA VAL A 125 -15.96 -16.46 -10.94
C VAL A 125 -15.89 -16.45 -9.41
N SER A 126 -16.28 -17.56 -8.78
CA SER A 126 -16.19 -17.74 -7.32
C SER A 126 -14.75 -17.62 -6.81
N MET A 127 -13.80 -18.28 -7.48
CA MET A 127 -12.37 -18.14 -7.15
C MET A 127 -11.85 -16.72 -7.36
N GLY A 128 -12.26 -16.05 -8.45
CA GLY A 128 -11.87 -14.68 -8.76
C GLY A 128 -12.27 -13.70 -7.67
N PHE A 129 -13.49 -13.85 -7.13
CA PHE A 129 -13.97 -13.06 -6.00
C PHE A 129 -13.10 -13.26 -4.74
N LEU A 130 -12.82 -14.52 -4.37
CA LEU A 130 -11.97 -14.83 -3.19
C LEU A 130 -10.55 -14.28 -3.34
N ILE A 131 -9.94 -14.44 -4.52
CA ILE A 131 -8.61 -13.92 -4.84
C ILE A 131 -8.61 -12.38 -4.77
N GLY A 132 -9.62 -11.73 -5.33
CA GLY A 132 -9.79 -10.28 -5.26
C GLY A 132 -9.91 -9.76 -3.83
N LEU A 133 -10.71 -10.43 -2.99
CA LEU A 133 -10.86 -10.11 -1.57
C LEU A 133 -9.53 -10.25 -0.80
N LEU A 134 -8.78 -11.31 -1.04
CA LEU A 134 -7.45 -11.47 -0.44
C LEU A 134 -6.53 -10.30 -0.84
N GLY A 135 -6.59 -9.86 -2.10
CA GLY A 135 -5.85 -8.69 -2.56
C GLY A 135 -6.26 -7.38 -1.87
N VAL A 136 -7.56 -7.19 -1.58
CA VAL A 136 -8.06 -6.06 -0.77
C VAL A 136 -7.50 -6.12 0.64
N VAL A 137 -7.54 -7.28 1.31
CA VAL A 137 -7.02 -7.45 2.68
C VAL A 137 -5.53 -7.08 2.74
N LEU A 138 -4.72 -7.57 1.79
CA LEU A 138 -3.30 -7.23 1.74
C LEU A 138 -3.06 -5.72 1.58
N ASN A 139 -3.83 -5.05 0.74
CA ASN A 139 -3.75 -3.60 0.60
C ASN A 139 -4.15 -2.90 1.92
N ILE A 140 -5.30 -3.25 2.51
CA ILE A 140 -5.75 -2.66 3.79
C ILE A 140 -4.68 -2.79 4.87
N VAL A 141 -3.95 -3.91 4.93
CA VAL A 141 -2.85 -4.13 5.90
C VAL A 141 -1.61 -3.30 5.57
N ALA A 142 -1.28 -3.11 4.28
CA ALA A 142 -0.07 -2.44 3.84
C ALA A 142 0.04 -1.00 4.38
N GLY A 143 -1.07 -0.26 4.38
CA GLY A 143 -1.09 1.14 4.78
C GLY A 143 -0.83 1.37 6.28
N PRO A 144 -1.65 0.81 7.20
CA PRO A 144 -1.42 0.87 8.63
C PRO A 144 -0.03 0.35 9.02
N LEU A 145 0.45 -0.73 8.38
CA LEU A 145 1.79 -1.25 8.63
C LEU A 145 2.86 -0.20 8.32
N PHE A 146 2.78 0.48 7.17
CA PHE A 146 3.68 1.57 6.83
C PHE A 146 3.59 2.72 7.85
N LEU A 147 2.39 3.15 8.23
CA LEU A 147 2.19 4.21 9.23
C LEU A 147 2.81 3.85 10.60
N MET A 148 2.61 2.62 11.05
CA MET A 148 3.18 2.12 12.31
C MET A 148 4.71 2.10 12.28
N MET A 149 5.30 1.71 11.14
CA MET A 149 6.76 1.66 10.98
C MET A 149 7.36 3.06 10.86
N VAL A 150 6.69 3.99 10.18
CA VAL A 150 7.07 5.40 10.16
C VAL A 150 7.05 5.95 11.59
N LYS A 151 5.94 5.76 12.32
CA LYS A 151 5.84 6.21 13.71
C LYS A 151 6.94 5.62 14.58
N SER A 152 7.15 4.31 14.55
CA SER A 152 8.16 3.62 15.35
C SER A 152 9.58 4.09 15.02
N GLY A 153 9.87 4.35 13.73
CA GLY A 153 11.15 4.89 13.31
C GLY A 153 11.38 6.32 13.78
N ILE A 154 10.35 7.17 13.73
CA ILE A 154 10.42 8.54 14.28
C ILE A 154 10.56 8.52 15.80
N ASP A 155 9.84 7.65 16.51
CA ASP A 155 9.98 7.46 17.95
C ASP A 155 11.43 7.10 18.31
N TYR A 156 12.08 6.25 17.51
CA TYR A 156 13.50 5.91 17.69
C TYR A 156 14.45 7.10 17.46
N ILE A 157 14.18 7.91 16.44
CA ILE A 157 14.95 9.14 16.16
C ILE A 157 14.82 10.13 17.33
N ASN A 158 13.62 10.21 17.90
CA ASN A 158 13.28 11.15 18.97
C ASN A 158 13.88 10.78 20.34
N VAL A 159 14.47 9.60 20.49
CA VAL A 159 15.25 9.26 21.69
C VAL A 159 16.48 10.16 21.85
N TYR A 160 17.11 10.55 20.73
CA TYR A 160 18.37 11.32 20.74
C TYR A 160 18.27 12.68 20.06
N GLY A 161 17.08 13.09 19.62
CA GLY A 161 16.86 14.41 19.06
C GLY A 161 15.39 14.76 18.97
N ILE A 162 15.09 15.82 18.23
CA ILE A 162 13.73 16.29 18.02
C ILE A 162 13.44 16.13 16.53
N TYR A 163 12.32 15.50 16.20
CA TYR A 163 11.83 15.29 14.86
C TYR A 163 10.30 15.40 14.86
N PRO A 164 9.70 16.15 13.93
CA PRO A 164 8.25 16.34 13.88
C PRO A 164 7.51 15.02 13.63
N PHE A 165 6.39 14.83 14.33
CA PHE A 165 5.53 13.66 14.15
C PHE A 165 4.72 13.77 12.85
N PRO A 166 4.87 12.82 11.91
CA PRO A 166 4.11 12.84 10.67
C PRO A 166 2.66 12.43 10.90
N ALA A 167 1.73 13.17 10.31
CA ALA A 167 0.29 12.87 10.31
C ALA A 167 -0.14 12.33 8.93
N PRO A 168 -1.20 11.51 8.85
CA PRO A 168 -1.77 11.08 7.58
C PRO A 168 -2.14 12.28 6.69
N ASP A 169 -1.76 12.22 5.42
CA ASP A 169 -2.04 13.22 4.41
C ASP A 169 -3.16 12.76 3.46
N MET A 170 -3.61 13.63 2.57
CA MET A 170 -4.67 13.35 1.58
C MET A 170 -4.37 12.15 0.69
N GLY A 171 -3.09 11.84 0.43
CA GLY A 171 -2.71 10.66 -0.35
C GLY A 171 -3.09 9.34 0.34
N PHE A 172 -2.97 9.26 1.66
CA PHE A 172 -3.42 8.09 2.42
C PHE A 172 -4.94 7.92 2.35
N ILE A 173 -5.68 9.04 2.47
CA ILE A 173 -7.14 9.03 2.38
C ILE A 173 -7.59 8.60 0.98
N ALA A 174 -6.99 9.17 -0.07
CA ALA A 174 -7.30 8.81 -1.45
C ALA A 174 -7.02 7.34 -1.75
N TRP A 175 -5.88 6.82 -1.26
CA TRP A 175 -5.56 5.40 -1.35
C TRP A 175 -6.59 4.53 -0.63
N LEU A 176 -6.97 4.89 0.60
CA LEU A 176 -7.95 4.12 1.37
C LEU A 176 -9.30 4.05 0.66
N VAL A 177 -9.77 5.18 0.10
CA VAL A 177 -11.00 5.23 -0.70
C VAL A 177 -10.88 4.33 -1.93
N ALA A 178 -9.75 4.35 -2.63
CA ALA A 178 -9.53 3.49 -3.79
C ALA A 178 -9.56 2.00 -3.43
N VAL A 179 -8.92 1.59 -2.32
CA VAL A 179 -8.95 0.20 -1.83
C VAL A 179 -10.38 -0.23 -1.48
N MET A 180 -11.12 0.63 -0.79
CA MET A 180 -12.50 0.33 -0.38
C MET A 180 -13.46 0.27 -1.57
N ALA A 181 -13.22 1.04 -2.64
CA ALA A 181 -14.03 1.03 -3.86
C ALA A 181 -13.92 -0.28 -4.66
N VAL A 182 -12.86 -1.08 -4.47
CA VAL A 182 -12.70 -2.39 -5.12
C VAL A 182 -13.77 -3.38 -4.66
N VAL A 183 -14.14 -3.37 -3.38
CA VAL A 183 -15.10 -4.32 -2.80
C VAL A 183 -16.49 -4.26 -3.45
N PRO A 184 -17.19 -3.11 -3.51
CA PRO A 184 -18.50 -3.05 -4.16
C PRO A 184 -18.41 -3.38 -5.64
N SER A 185 -17.32 -3.02 -6.33
CA SER A 185 -17.13 -3.38 -7.73
C SER A 185 -17.06 -4.90 -7.95
N ALA A 186 -16.40 -5.62 -7.04
CA ALA A 186 -16.31 -7.08 -7.06
C ALA A 186 -17.66 -7.75 -6.73
N ILE A 187 -18.41 -7.21 -5.76
CA ILE A 187 -19.75 -7.70 -5.42
C ILE A 187 -20.70 -7.52 -6.60
N CYS A 188 -20.76 -6.33 -7.20
CA CYS A 188 -21.60 -6.07 -8.37
C CYS A 188 -21.25 -6.99 -9.55
N ALA A 189 -19.95 -7.22 -9.81
CA ALA A 189 -19.52 -8.15 -10.85
C ALA A 189 -19.96 -9.60 -10.58
N CYS A 190 -19.87 -10.06 -9.33
CA CYS A 190 -20.27 -11.40 -8.92
C CYS A 190 -21.80 -11.60 -9.01
N CYS A 191 -22.58 -10.65 -8.51
CA CYS A 191 -24.04 -10.68 -8.58
C CYS A 191 -24.54 -10.68 -10.02
N TYR A 192 -23.97 -9.83 -10.88
CA TYR A 192 -24.32 -9.77 -12.30
C TYR A 192 -24.04 -11.10 -13.02
N ASN A 193 -22.88 -11.72 -12.76
CA ASN A 193 -22.53 -12.99 -13.41
C ASN A 193 -23.45 -14.13 -12.96
N THR A 194 -23.79 -14.19 -11.67
CA THR A 194 -24.76 -15.16 -11.14
C THR A 194 -26.14 -15.02 -11.79
N ALA A 195 -26.61 -13.78 -11.99
CA ALA A 195 -27.89 -13.52 -12.65
C ALA A 195 -27.91 -13.99 -14.11
N VAL A 196 -26.87 -13.65 -14.89
CA VAL A 196 -26.75 -14.07 -16.31
C VAL A 196 -26.68 -15.59 -16.45
N GLN A 197 -25.97 -16.28 -15.54
CA GLN A 197 -25.91 -17.74 -15.55
C GLN A 197 -27.24 -18.40 -15.17
N TRP A 198 -28.10 -17.71 -14.43
CA TRP A 198 -29.42 -18.21 -14.07
C TRP A 198 -30.37 -18.11 -15.26
N GLU A 199 -30.42 -16.95 -15.94
CA GLU A 199 -31.21 -16.75 -17.17
C GLU A 199 -30.81 -17.75 -18.28
N ALA A 200 -29.52 -18.02 -18.44
CA ALA A 200 -29.04 -18.98 -19.44
C ALA A 200 -29.53 -20.41 -19.17
N LYS A 201 -29.66 -20.81 -17.90
CA LYS A 201 -30.15 -22.14 -17.53
C LYS A 201 -31.65 -22.28 -17.71
N GLU A 202 -32.42 -21.22 -17.48
CA GLU A 202 -33.87 -21.22 -17.73
C GLU A 202 -34.17 -21.36 -19.24
N ALA A 203 -33.41 -20.67 -20.09
CA ALA A 203 -33.56 -20.80 -21.54
C ALA A 203 -33.30 -22.23 -22.05
N GLU A 204 -32.29 -22.92 -21.51
CA GLU A 204 -31.99 -24.33 -21.87
C GLU A 204 -33.07 -25.32 -21.39
N SER A 205 -33.78 -25.02 -20.29
CA SER A 205 -34.83 -25.91 -19.79
C SER A 205 -36.13 -25.86 -20.60
N ASP A 206 -36.41 -24.76 -21.28
CA ASP A 206 -37.64 -24.60 -22.07
C ASP A 206 -37.55 -25.32 -23.42
N GLU A 207 -36.39 -25.27 -24.10
CA GLU A 207 -36.17 -25.91 -25.40
C GLU A 207 -36.21 -27.45 -25.36
N GLY A 208 -35.97 -28.07 -24.20
CA GLY A 208 -35.97 -29.53 -24.05
C GLY A 208 -37.36 -30.18 -23.89
N SER A 209 -38.43 -29.39 -23.88
CA SER A 209 -39.79 -29.87 -23.58
C SER A 209 -40.69 -30.13 -24.80
N GLU A 210 -40.26 -29.75 -26.00
CA GLU A 210 -41.07 -29.84 -27.23
C GLU A 210 -40.83 -31.10 -28.09
N GLU A 211 -39.91 -32.01 -27.72
CA GLU A 211 -39.51 -33.16 -28.56
C GLU A 211 -40.09 -34.51 -28.11
N SER A 212 -41.18 -34.50 -27.32
CA SER A 212 -41.82 -35.69 -26.79
C SER A 212 -43.32 -35.77 -27.08
N ASP A 213 -43.72 -35.69 -28.36
CA ASP A 213 -45.02 -36.13 -28.88
C ASP A 213 -44.88 -36.89 -30.21
#